data_AF-A0A7C1YRU7-F1
#
_entry.id   AF-A0A7C1YRU7-F1
#
_cell.length_a   1.000
_cell.length_b   1.000
_cell.length_c   1.000
_cell.angle_alpha   90.00
_cell.angle_beta   90.00
_cell.angle_gamma   90.00
#
_symmetry.space_group_name_H-M   'P 1'
#
loop_
_entity.id
_entity.type
_entity.pdbx_description
1 polymer ?
#
loop_
_entity_poly.entity_id
_entity_poly.type
_entity_poly.pdbx_seq_one_letter_code
_entity_poly.pdbx_strand_id
1 'polypeptide(L)'
;MTKPPPDPAVSTAFAADPVRMRDRYAERLRGEGLEHPVVAATIAALRGTAGETTEEFAERMGVPPAAVLAAEAGLLAVEELPDPLRFAIRGFDHRA
;
A
#
# COMPACT_ATOMS: atom_id res chain seq x y z
N MET A 1 -15.05 -11.58 14.21
CA MET A 1 -14.02 -10.74 14.85
C MET A 1 -13.94 -9.44 14.07
N THR A 2 -14.46 -8.35 14.61
CA THR A 2 -14.47 -7.04 13.94
C THR A 2 -13.08 -6.42 14.09
N LYS A 3 -12.37 -6.22 12.99
CA LYS A 3 -11.04 -5.61 12.97
C LYS A 3 -11.13 -4.15 13.47
N PRO A 4 -10.19 -3.66 14.28
CA PRO A 4 -10.16 -2.25 14.64
C PRO A 4 -10.01 -1.42 13.35
N PRO A 5 -10.73 -0.28 13.25
CA PRO A 5 -10.59 0.62 12.11
C PRO A 5 -9.12 1.08 12.01
N PRO A 6 -8.64 1.41 10.79
CA PRO A 6 -7.35 2.06 10.66
C PRO A 6 -7.28 3.28 11.59
N ASP A 7 -6.14 3.49 12.23
CA ASP A 7 -5.96 4.61 13.15
C ASP A 7 -6.36 5.92 12.44
N PRO A 8 -7.36 6.66 12.95
CA PRO A 8 -7.86 7.87 12.31
C PRO A 8 -6.77 8.94 12.14
N ALA A 9 -5.73 8.94 12.99
CA ALA A 9 -4.58 9.83 12.85
C ALA A 9 -3.72 9.47 11.63
N VAL A 10 -3.61 8.18 11.30
CA VAL A 10 -2.91 7.70 10.11
C VAL A 10 -3.69 8.07 8.85
N SER A 11 -5.02 7.92 8.89
CA SER A 11 -5.90 8.22 7.75
C SER A 11 -5.97 9.71 7.41
N THR A 12 -5.95 10.60 8.43
CA THR A 12 -5.99 12.06 8.23
C THR A 12 -4.65 12.65 7.80
N ALA A 13 -3.54 12.14 8.33
CA ALA A 13 -2.20 12.57 7.91
C ALA A 13 -1.87 12.11 6.47
N PHE A 14 -2.37 10.95 6.04
CA PHE A 14 -2.21 10.48 4.66
C PHE A 14 -2.97 11.34 3.65
N ALA A 15 -4.16 11.82 4.02
CA ALA A 15 -4.95 12.70 3.15
C ALA A 15 -4.31 14.07 2.91
N ALA A 16 -3.45 14.53 3.83
CA ALA A 16 -2.80 15.84 3.75
C ALA A 16 -1.52 15.84 2.88
N ASP A 17 -0.74 14.75 2.91
CA ASP A 17 0.48 14.60 2.11
C ASP A 17 0.79 13.09 1.89
N PRO A 18 0.16 12.47 0.87
CA PRO A 18 0.24 11.03 0.64
C PRO A 18 1.67 10.54 0.36
N VAL A 19 2.49 11.36 -0.32
CA VAL A 19 3.88 11.01 -0.67
C VAL A 19 4.78 11.07 0.54
N ARG A 20 4.73 12.16 1.31
CA ARG A 20 5.54 12.26 2.53
C ARG A 20 5.20 11.16 3.53
N MET A 21 3.93 10.77 3.60
CA MET A 21 3.52 9.70 4.50
C MET A 21 3.90 8.31 3.99
N ARG A 22 3.80 8.05 2.67
CA ARG A 22 4.39 6.86 2.04
C ARG A 22 5.88 6.77 2.34
N ASP A 23 6.64 7.85 2.16
CA ASP A 23 8.09 7.85 2.34
C ASP A 23 8.47 7.57 3.79
N ARG A 24 7.80 8.22 4.76
CA ARG A 24 7.99 7.92 6.18
C ARG A 24 7.68 6.45 6.50
N TYR A 25 6.62 5.91 5.92
CA TYR A 25 6.23 4.53 6.13
C TYR A 25 7.24 3.57 5.48
N ALA A 26 7.74 3.88 4.29
CA ALA A 26 8.79 3.12 3.61
C ALA A 26 10.11 3.14 4.39
N GLU A 27 10.51 4.27 4.98
CA GLU A 27 11.70 4.33 5.86
C GLU A 27 11.55 3.40 7.07
N ARG A 28 10.36 3.39 7.69
CA ARG A 28 10.07 2.46 8.81
C ARG A 28 10.20 1.01 8.36
N LEU A 29 9.57 0.64 7.25
CA LEU A 29 9.62 -0.71 6.69
C LEU A 29 11.03 -1.13 6.28
N ARG A 30 11.85 -0.20 5.79
CA ARG A 30 13.27 -0.45 5.52
C ARG A 30 14.03 -0.77 6.79
N GLY A 31 13.76 -0.05 7.89
CA GLY A 31 14.32 -0.35 9.21
C GLY A 31 13.92 -1.73 9.74
N GLU A 32 12.78 -2.27 9.30
CA GLU A 32 12.30 -3.62 9.60
C GLU A 32 12.88 -4.70 8.66
N GLY A 33 13.71 -4.31 7.68
CA GLY A 33 14.42 -5.22 6.79
C GLY A 33 13.66 -5.65 5.53
N LEU A 34 12.57 -4.96 5.17
CA LEU A 34 11.84 -5.26 3.93
C LEU A 34 12.68 -4.94 2.69
N GLU A 35 12.60 -5.81 1.69
CA GLU A 35 13.38 -5.70 0.44
C GLU A 35 12.84 -4.60 -0.48
N HIS A 36 11.51 -4.50 -0.61
CA HIS A 36 10.84 -3.47 -1.42
C HIS A 36 9.90 -2.58 -0.58
N PRO A 37 10.45 -1.76 0.33
CA PRO A 37 9.65 -1.01 1.31
C PRO A 37 8.77 0.08 0.68
N VAL A 38 9.17 0.64 -0.47
CA VAL A 38 8.37 1.65 -1.19
C VAL A 38 7.14 1.02 -1.84
N VAL A 39 7.27 -0.17 -2.41
CA VAL A 39 6.13 -0.93 -2.97
C VAL A 39 5.14 -1.26 -1.85
N ALA A 40 5.65 -1.84 -0.77
CA ALA A 40 4.85 -2.17 0.41
C ALA A 40 4.12 -0.96 0.96
N ALA A 41 4.82 0.17 1.11
CA ALA A 41 4.24 1.39 1.62
C ALA A 41 3.15 1.97 0.71
N THR A 42 3.36 1.91 -0.61
CA THR A 42 2.41 2.45 -1.58
C THR A 42 1.13 1.62 -1.65
N ILE A 43 1.22 0.29 -1.66
CA ILE A 43 0.04 -0.59 -1.65
C ILE A 43 -0.74 -0.45 -0.34
N ALA A 44 -0.05 -0.45 0.79
CA ALA A 44 -0.68 -0.24 2.09
C ALA A 44 -1.38 1.14 2.19
N ALA A 45 -0.77 2.18 1.60
CA ALA A 45 -1.37 3.51 1.51
C ALA A 45 -2.63 3.51 0.64
N LEU A 46 -2.56 2.97 -0.58
CA LEU A 46 -3.69 2.88 -1.50
C LEU A 46 -4.89 2.16 -0.84
N ARG A 47 -4.65 1.04 -0.19
CA ARG A 47 -5.68 0.30 0.54
C ARG A 47 -6.19 1.08 1.76
N GLY A 48 -5.28 1.65 2.55
CA GLY A 48 -5.60 2.40 3.76
C GLY A 48 -6.46 3.63 3.50
N THR A 49 -6.19 4.38 2.42
CA THR A 49 -6.98 5.56 2.02
C THR A 49 -8.39 5.23 1.58
N ALA A 50 -8.61 4.04 1.01
CA ALA A 50 -9.93 3.54 0.64
C ALA A 50 -10.69 2.91 1.83
N GLY A 51 -10.03 2.68 2.97
CA GLY A 51 -10.62 2.00 4.11
C GLY A 51 -10.89 0.50 3.87
N GLU A 52 -10.20 -0.10 2.90
CA GLU A 52 -10.48 -1.46 2.43
C GLU A 52 -9.70 -2.53 3.20
N THR A 53 -10.32 -3.70 3.31
CA THR A 53 -9.63 -4.96 3.63
C THR A 53 -8.76 -5.42 2.46
N THR A 54 -7.86 -6.36 2.72
CA THR A 54 -6.99 -6.91 1.68
C THR A 54 -7.82 -7.60 0.59
N GLU A 55 -8.88 -8.30 1.00
CA GLU A 55 -9.81 -8.99 0.12
C GLU A 55 -10.58 -8.02 -0.77
N GLU A 56 -11.18 -6.97 -0.20
CA GLU A 56 -11.91 -5.94 -0.96
C GLU A 56 -10.99 -5.20 -1.94
N PHE A 57 -9.78 -4.84 -1.49
CA PHE A 57 -8.79 -4.20 -2.35
C PHE A 57 -8.37 -5.13 -3.50
N ALA A 58 -8.12 -6.41 -3.21
CA ALA A 58 -7.73 -7.40 -4.21
C ALA A 58 -8.85 -7.60 -5.25
N GLU A 59 -10.10 -7.73 -4.80
CA GLU A 59 -11.28 -7.83 -5.66
C GLU A 59 -11.42 -6.60 -6.55
N ARG A 60 -11.37 -5.39 -5.98
CA ARG A 60 -11.44 -4.13 -6.74
C ARG A 60 -10.34 -4.01 -7.78
N MET A 61 -9.14 -4.47 -7.44
CA MET A 61 -7.98 -4.45 -8.35
C MET A 61 -7.97 -5.61 -9.35
N GLY A 62 -8.87 -6.60 -9.21
CA GLY A 62 -8.91 -7.79 -10.07
C GLY A 62 -7.68 -8.68 -9.93
N VAL A 63 -7.10 -8.78 -8.71
CA VAL A 63 -5.90 -9.58 -8.43
C VAL A 63 -6.14 -10.55 -7.28
N PRO A 64 -5.34 -11.63 -7.14
CA PRO A 64 -5.43 -12.51 -5.97
C PRO A 64 -5.04 -11.78 -4.67
N PRO A 65 -5.73 -12.04 -3.53
CA PRO A 65 -5.35 -11.46 -2.24
C PRO A 65 -3.89 -11.75 -1.84
N ALA A 66 -3.37 -12.93 -2.21
CA ALA A 66 -1.98 -13.31 -1.99
C ALA A 66 -0.97 -12.36 -2.67
N ALA A 67 -1.31 -11.80 -3.84
CA ALA A 67 -0.45 -10.84 -4.53
C ALA A 67 -0.41 -9.49 -3.78
N VAL A 68 -1.55 -9.07 -3.21
CA VAL A 68 -1.61 -7.86 -2.36
C VAL A 68 -0.80 -8.07 -1.09
N LEU A 69 -0.94 -9.21 -0.42
CA LEU A 69 -0.16 -9.55 0.78
C LEU A 69 1.34 -9.59 0.49
N ALA A 70 1.75 -10.21 -0.61
CA ALA A 70 3.17 -10.28 -1.01
C ALA A 70 3.74 -8.87 -1.29
N ALA A 71 2.97 -8.01 -1.97
CA ALA A 71 3.36 -6.63 -2.20
C ALA A 71 3.46 -5.82 -0.89
N GLU A 72 2.49 -5.93 0.01
CA GLU A 72 2.50 -5.26 1.32
C GLU A 72 3.60 -5.79 2.25
N ALA A 73 4.00 -7.05 2.09
CA ALA A 73 5.15 -7.63 2.78
C ALA A 73 6.50 -7.21 2.16
N GLY A 74 6.50 -6.44 1.06
CA GLY A 74 7.70 -5.98 0.38
C GLY A 74 8.48 -7.09 -0.32
N LEU A 75 7.80 -8.19 -0.68
CA LEU A 75 8.39 -9.36 -1.35
C LEU A 75 8.41 -9.25 -2.88
N LEU A 76 7.79 -8.21 -3.43
CA LEU A 76 7.67 -8.01 -4.87
C LEU A 76 8.29 -6.68 -5.27
N ALA A 77 9.20 -6.72 -6.25
CA ALA A 77 9.62 -5.53 -6.97
C ALA A 77 8.48 -4.98 -7.84
N VAL A 78 8.59 -3.73 -8.29
CA VAL A 78 7.55 -3.07 -9.11
C VAL A 78 7.27 -3.85 -10.40
N GLU A 79 8.32 -4.43 -10.98
CA GLU A 79 8.28 -5.19 -12.22
C GLU A 79 7.55 -6.53 -12.06
N GLU A 80 7.56 -7.10 -10.85
CA GLU A 80 6.95 -8.39 -10.51
C GLU A 80 5.48 -8.27 -10.10
N LEU A 81 5.02 -7.05 -9.81
CA LEU A 81 3.62 -6.80 -9.49
C LEU A 81 2.72 -7.14 -10.68
N PRO A 82 1.51 -7.69 -10.42
CA PRO A 82 0.45 -7.72 -11.41
C PRO A 82 0.18 -6.34 -12.01
N ASP A 83 -0.13 -6.29 -13.31
CA ASP A 83 -0.32 -5.04 -14.04
C ASP A 83 -1.28 -4.06 -13.34
N PRO A 84 -2.45 -4.47 -12.79
CA PRO A 84 -3.33 -3.54 -12.07
C PRO A 84 -2.65 -2.84 -10.89
N LEU A 85 -1.84 -3.56 -10.09
CA LEU A 85 -1.11 -2.98 -8.98
C LEU A 85 0.03 -2.07 -9.45
N ARG A 86 0.73 -2.46 -10.52
CA ARG A 86 1.78 -1.64 -11.13
C ARG A 86 1.24 -0.31 -11.65
N PHE A 87 0.08 -0.32 -12.30
CA PHE A 87 -0.61 0.89 -12.75
C PHE A 87 -1.06 1.77 -11.58
N ALA A 88 -1.57 1.17 -10.49
CA ALA A 88 -1.98 1.92 -9.31
C ALA A 88 -0.81 2.65 -8.63
N ILE A 89 0.36 2.01 -8.52
CA ILE A 89 1.58 2.65 -7.99
C ILE A 89 1.99 3.85 -8.85
N ARG A 90 2.05 3.70 -10.18
CA ARG A 90 2.39 4.82 -11.07
C ARG A 90 1.38 5.96 -10.97
N GLY A 91 0.09 5.64 -10.85
CA GLY A 91 -0.96 6.63 -10.65
C GLY A 91 -0.87 7.36 -9.31
N PHE A 92 -0.29 6.73 -8.28
CA PHE A 92 -0.04 7.34 -6.99
C PHE A 92 1.04 8.44 -7.09
N ASP A 93 2.14 8.18 -7.81
CA ASP A 93 3.22 9.14 -8.00
C ASP A 93 2.81 10.38 -8.81
N HIS A 94 1.85 10.24 -9.72
CA HIS A 94 1.34 11.36 -10.54
C HIS A 94 0.33 12.26 -9.82
N ARG A 95 -0.17 11.87 -8.64
CA ARG A 95 -1.17 12.64 -7.87
C ARG A 95 -0.54 13.53 -6.78
N ALA A 96 0.78 13.49 -6.65
CA ALA A 96 1.58 14.28 -5.72
C ALA A 96 2.19 15.50 -6.41
#